data_AF-A0A9P3BHD0-F1
#
_entry.id   AF-A0A9P3BHD0-F1
#
_cell.length_a   1.000
_cell.length_b   1.000
_cell.length_c   1.000
_cell.angle_alpha   90.00
_cell.angle_beta   90.00
_cell.angle_gamma   90.00
#
_symmetry.space_group_name_H-M   'P 1'
#
loop_
_entity.id
_entity.type
_entity.pdbx_description
1 polymer ?
#
loop_
_entity_poly.entity_id
_entity_poly.type
_entity_poly.pdbx_seq_one_letter_code
_entity_poly.pdbx_strand_id
1 'polypeptide(L)'
;MSYNQYPHPNQPPYPPYGAPQGFSQPPYPQQPGYGGPPPPQGHYNRPPPPAPSPGGYPPAHGPGYPNSPSPQPPYGAPSQPPYPPQGGPGYLPPAGGYPQPGHYGAPPLGGSGYPAPPPQQFQGPPAMPSLGYVPGQMAPGDFRREADLLRKAMKGFGTDEKALIQVLSKLDPLQMAAVRSTYTNHLQRDLYKDVKSETSSYFRQALLAIIDGPLLHDVHSAREAVQGIGTKEWLLNDVLLGRSNADLNAIKSAYEHTFHRSLQKDVEDDLSFKTRSLFSLVLRADRHEASYPINPQIIEQEARAIHAATSGRVVNNVEEVCGIFARASDPELRAISQAFRARYNSSLESHIEKEFSGHMKDALLHMLRTALDPAMRDADLLEDCMRGMGTKDEKLVVRVVRLHWNRQHLDQVKRAYHHRYKGDLVARVRGETSGDYQRLMVALLE
;
A
#
# COMPACT_ATOMS: atom_id res chain seq x y z
N MET A 1 -53.21 -12.98 -64.51
CA MET A 1 -53.53 -14.41 -64.43
C MET A 1 -53.54 -14.80 -62.94
N SER A 2 -54.65 -15.40 -62.51
CA SER A 2 -54.95 -16.25 -61.33
C SER A 2 -53.77 -16.81 -60.50
N TYR A 3 -53.85 -17.17 -59.21
CA TYR A 3 -54.90 -17.30 -58.18
C TYR A 3 -54.22 -17.56 -56.78
N ASN A 4 -55.02 -17.36 -55.72
CA ASN A 4 -54.91 -17.74 -54.28
C ASN A 4 -53.97 -18.89 -53.81
N GLN A 5 -53.41 -18.78 -52.59
CA GLN A 5 -53.94 -19.44 -51.36
C GLN A 5 -53.16 -19.10 -50.06
N TYR A 6 -53.93 -18.91 -48.98
CA TYR A 6 -53.58 -18.81 -47.53
C TYR A 6 -53.52 -20.22 -46.89
N PRO A 7 -52.98 -20.45 -45.64
CA PRO A 7 -53.46 -19.83 -44.39
C PRO A 7 -52.46 -19.54 -43.24
N HIS A 8 -52.93 -18.67 -42.32
CA HIS A 8 -52.50 -18.33 -40.94
C HIS A 8 -52.67 -19.52 -39.95
N PRO A 9 -52.33 -19.48 -38.61
CA PRO A 9 -52.18 -18.30 -37.72
C PRO A 9 -51.13 -18.38 -36.57
N ASN A 10 -50.74 -17.22 -36.00
CA ASN A 10 -51.06 -16.91 -34.59
C ASN A 10 -50.86 -15.43 -34.26
N GLN A 11 -51.69 -14.97 -33.34
CA GLN A 11 -52.22 -13.62 -33.16
C GLN A 11 -51.55 -12.89 -31.95
N PRO A 12 -51.97 -11.68 -31.50
CA PRO A 12 -51.13 -10.47 -31.55
C PRO A 12 -50.96 -9.78 -30.15
N PRO A 13 -50.37 -8.56 -30.06
CA PRO A 13 -50.14 -7.85 -28.79
C PRO A 13 -51.26 -6.83 -28.47
N TYR A 14 -51.36 -6.44 -27.20
CA TYR A 14 -52.34 -5.44 -26.70
C TYR A 14 -51.77 -4.66 -25.49
N PRO A 15 -52.38 -3.51 -25.08
CA PRO A 15 -51.75 -2.18 -25.13
C PRO A 15 -51.74 -1.50 -23.72
N PRO A 16 -51.50 -0.17 -23.58
CA PRO A 16 -51.24 0.49 -22.29
C PRO A 16 -52.45 1.22 -21.68
N TYR A 17 -52.25 1.73 -20.45
CA TYR A 17 -52.97 2.75 -19.62
C TYR A 17 -53.65 2.27 -18.33
N GLY A 18 -53.39 3.01 -17.24
CA GLY A 18 -54.31 3.14 -16.09
C GLY A 18 -53.65 3.20 -14.69
N ALA A 19 -53.71 4.34 -14.02
CA ALA A 19 -53.72 4.44 -12.55
C ALA A 19 -55.12 4.06 -12.02
N PRO A 20 -55.35 3.59 -10.76
CA PRO A 20 -55.33 4.48 -9.59
C PRO A 20 -55.10 3.82 -8.19
N GLN A 21 -55.00 4.71 -7.17
CA GLN A 21 -55.43 4.59 -5.75
C GLN A 21 -54.87 3.51 -4.78
N GLY A 22 -54.27 4.02 -3.70
CA GLY A 22 -54.73 3.87 -2.31
C GLY A 22 -54.79 2.46 -1.70
N PHE A 23 -53.80 2.13 -0.85
CA PHE A 23 -53.92 1.03 0.11
C PHE A 23 -53.58 1.47 1.54
N SER A 24 -54.57 1.28 2.41
CA SER A 24 -54.57 1.38 3.86
C SER A 24 -53.76 0.24 4.49
N GLN A 25 -52.97 0.52 5.52
CA GLN A 25 -52.23 -0.49 6.29
C GLN A 25 -53.11 -1.17 7.36
N PRO A 26 -52.88 -2.46 7.67
CA PRO A 26 -53.52 -3.14 8.81
C PRO A 26 -52.79 -2.86 10.15
N PRO A 27 -53.49 -2.99 11.30
CA PRO A 27 -53.01 -2.51 12.61
C PRO A 27 -52.06 -3.49 13.34
N TYR A 28 -51.13 -2.92 14.10
CA TYR A 28 -50.21 -3.60 15.01
C TYR A 28 -50.92 -4.10 16.29
N PRO A 29 -50.50 -5.24 16.88
CA PRO A 29 -50.98 -5.67 18.19
C PRO A 29 -50.28 -4.91 19.34
N GLN A 30 -51.11 -4.47 20.29
CA GLN A 30 -50.75 -3.81 21.55
C GLN A 30 -50.01 -4.75 22.51
N GLN A 31 -48.96 -4.27 23.17
CA GLN A 31 -48.38 -4.91 24.37
C GLN A 31 -48.88 -4.22 25.65
N PRO A 32 -49.17 -4.97 26.73
CA PRO A 32 -49.52 -4.38 28.02
C PRO A 32 -48.27 -4.00 28.83
N GLY A 33 -48.25 -2.76 29.32
CA GLY A 33 -47.25 -2.27 30.27
C GLY A 33 -47.51 -2.77 31.69
N TYR A 34 -46.43 -3.04 32.42
CA TYR A 34 -46.42 -3.11 33.88
C TYR A 34 -45.14 -2.46 34.39
N GLY A 35 -45.29 -1.49 35.29
CA GLY A 35 -44.20 -0.87 36.03
C GLY A 35 -43.67 -1.76 37.16
N GLY A 36 -42.40 -1.56 37.49
CA GLY A 36 -41.70 -2.17 38.63
C GLY A 36 -40.34 -1.49 38.87
N PRO A 37 -39.85 -1.43 40.13
CA PRO A 37 -38.97 -0.39 40.69
C PRO A 37 -37.46 -0.51 40.35
N PRO A 38 -36.65 0.55 40.64
CA PRO A 38 -35.22 0.60 40.28
C PRO A 38 -34.34 -0.36 41.10
N PRO A 39 -33.16 -0.76 40.58
CA PRO A 39 -32.29 -1.74 41.24
C PRO A 39 -31.56 -1.16 42.46
N PRO A 40 -31.20 -2.02 43.44
CA PRO A 40 -30.56 -1.59 44.68
C PRO A 40 -29.08 -1.22 44.50
N GLN A 41 -28.65 -0.19 45.24
CA GLN A 41 -27.25 0.20 45.41
C GLN A 41 -26.46 -0.95 46.07
N GLY A 42 -25.60 -1.60 45.30
CA GLY A 42 -24.59 -2.52 45.81
C GLY A 42 -23.34 -1.75 46.24
N HIS A 43 -23.17 -1.59 47.55
CA HIS A 43 -21.91 -1.16 48.16
C HIS A 43 -20.83 -2.23 47.94
N TYR A 44 -19.92 -2.00 46.98
CA TYR A 44 -18.64 -2.72 46.95
C TYR A 44 -17.64 -1.99 47.85
N ASN A 45 -17.48 -2.52 49.06
CA ASN A 45 -16.34 -2.24 49.93
C ASN A 45 -15.05 -2.67 49.23
N ARG A 46 -14.24 -1.70 48.83
CA ARG A 46 -12.88 -1.90 48.33
C ARG A 46 -11.92 -1.83 49.52
N PRO A 47 -11.13 -2.88 49.83
CA PRO A 47 -10.09 -2.76 50.85
C PRO A 47 -8.97 -1.82 50.37
N PRO A 48 -8.38 -1.00 51.27
CA PRO A 48 -7.30 -0.09 50.89
C PRO A 48 -6.01 -0.89 50.60
N PRO A 49 -5.13 -0.37 49.71
CA PRO A 49 -3.82 -0.98 49.48
C PRO A 49 -2.92 -0.80 50.72
N PRO A 50 -2.02 -1.76 51.03
CA PRO A 50 -1.13 -1.64 52.18
C PRO A 50 -0.07 -0.56 51.95
N ALA A 51 0.19 0.21 53.00
CA ALA A 51 1.26 1.21 53.07
C ALA A 51 2.65 0.56 53.13
N PRO A 52 3.71 1.22 52.62
CA PRO A 52 5.07 0.72 52.70
C PRO A 52 5.65 0.94 54.10
N SER A 53 6.34 -0.07 54.64
CA SER A 53 7.13 0.05 55.87
C SER A 53 8.59 0.45 55.56
N PRO A 54 9.28 1.12 56.49
CA PRO A 54 10.48 1.91 56.21
C PRO A 54 11.79 1.25 56.66
N GLY A 55 12.90 1.69 56.06
CA GLY A 55 14.19 1.76 56.76
C GLY A 55 15.34 0.95 56.15
N GLY A 56 16.47 1.64 55.88
CA GLY A 56 17.77 0.99 55.72
C GLY A 56 18.76 1.66 54.75
N TYR A 57 19.29 2.83 55.12
CA TYR A 57 20.60 3.35 54.68
C TYR A 57 21.58 3.20 55.89
N PRO A 58 22.91 3.44 55.84
CA PRO A 58 23.87 3.81 54.76
C PRO A 58 25.18 2.93 54.89
N PRO A 59 26.43 3.30 54.49
CA PRO A 59 26.91 4.54 53.88
C PRO A 59 27.92 4.46 52.72
N ALA A 60 28.06 5.66 52.15
CA ALA A 60 28.95 6.09 51.09
C ALA A 60 30.38 6.34 51.57
N HIS A 61 31.34 6.21 50.64
CA HIS A 61 32.56 7.01 50.61
C HIS A 61 32.97 7.25 49.14
N GLY A 62 33.11 8.52 48.75
CA GLY A 62 34.08 8.96 47.73
C GLY A 62 35.12 9.86 48.42
N PRO A 63 35.90 10.69 47.71
CA PRO A 63 36.47 10.59 46.36
C PRO A 63 38.02 10.72 46.39
N GLY A 64 38.74 10.50 45.27
CA GLY A 64 40.14 10.93 45.17
C GLY A 64 40.98 10.33 44.03
N TYR A 65 41.41 11.19 43.09
CA TYR A 65 42.65 11.08 42.28
C TYR A 65 43.87 11.41 43.19
N PRO A 66 45.15 11.03 42.91
CA PRO A 66 45.85 11.31 41.64
C PRO A 66 47.02 10.37 41.21
N ASN A 67 47.56 10.69 40.01
CA ASN A 67 48.95 10.55 39.52
C ASN A 67 49.53 9.21 38.98
N SER A 68 50.13 9.36 37.80
CA SER A 68 51.04 8.50 37.01
C SER A 68 52.39 8.24 37.71
N PRO A 69 53.21 7.25 37.28
CA PRO A 69 54.08 7.44 36.10
C PRO A 69 54.31 6.19 35.21
N SER A 70 54.81 6.45 34.00
CA SER A 70 55.22 5.52 32.93
C SER A 70 56.48 4.69 33.30
N PRO A 71 56.82 3.65 32.50
CA PRO A 71 57.76 3.85 31.38
C PRO A 71 57.44 3.09 30.07
N GLN A 72 57.91 3.67 28.94
CA GLN A 72 57.91 3.23 27.53
C GLN A 72 59.23 2.45 27.16
N PRO A 73 59.54 2.11 25.88
CA PRO A 73 58.88 1.29 24.84
C PRO A 73 59.93 0.27 24.22
N PRO A 74 59.90 -0.30 22.96
CA PRO A 74 59.89 0.41 21.65
C PRO A 74 59.23 -0.24 20.38
N TYR A 75 58.75 0.65 19.48
CA TYR A 75 58.82 0.74 18.01
C TYR A 75 58.28 -0.32 16.99
N GLY A 76 57.53 0.17 15.98
CA GLY A 76 57.54 -0.35 14.60
C GLY A 76 56.25 -0.16 13.75
N ALA A 77 56.22 0.85 12.86
CA ALA A 77 55.37 0.97 11.65
C ALA A 77 56.33 1.19 10.44
N PRO A 78 55.96 1.33 9.14
CA PRO A 78 54.63 1.56 8.50
C PRO A 78 54.42 0.87 7.10
N SER A 79 53.29 1.12 6.38
CA SER A 79 53.25 1.51 4.94
C SER A 79 51.86 1.44 4.25
N GLN A 80 51.58 2.41 3.37
CA GLN A 80 50.43 2.55 2.44
C GLN A 80 50.74 2.03 1.02
N PRO A 81 49.73 1.79 0.14
CA PRO A 81 49.96 1.36 -1.25
C PRO A 81 50.10 2.53 -2.27
N PRO A 82 50.84 2.37 -3.38
CA PRO A 82 51.26 3.49 -4.24
C PRO A 82 50.47 3.67 -5.56
N TYR A 83 50.51 4.90 -6.08
CA TYR A 83 50.20 5.31 -7.47
C TYR A 83 51.31 4.90 -8.45
N PRO A 84 51.04 4.75 -9.76
CA PRO A 84 52.08 4.62 -10.79
C PRO A 84 52.43 5.96 -11.51
N PRO A 85 53.71 6.21 -11.87
CA PRO A 85 54.16 7.38 -12.61
C PRO A 85 54.52 7.13 -14.10
N GLN A 86 54.64 8.22 -14.87
CA GLN A 86 55.13 8.33 -16.27
C GLN A 86 56.68 8.22 -16.43
N GLY A 87 57.15 7.77 -17.60
CA GLY A 87 58.28 8.39 -18.35
C GLY A 87 59.30 7.51 -19.13
N GLY A 88 59.23 7.48 -20.50
CA GLY A 88 60.28 7.38 -21.58
C GLY A 88 61.39 6.28 -21.61
N PRO A 89 62.20 6.06 -22.70
CA PRO A 89 62.32 6.78 -24.01
C PRO A 89 62.39 5.94 -25.34
N GLY A 90 61.97 6.56 -26.46
CA GLY A 90 62.54 6.57 -27.84
C GLY A 90 62.85 5.30 -28.68
N TYR A 91 62.24 5.18 -29.89
CA TYR A 91 62.86 5.33 -31.24
C TYR A 91 61.83 5.10 -32.38
N LEU A 92 61.93 5.93 -33.44
CA LEU A 92 61.08 6.13 -34.65
C LEU A 92 61.26 5.07 -35.76
N PRO A 93 60.33 4.91 -36.76
CA PRO A 93 60.33 5.71 -38.02
C PRO A 93 58.92 5.90 -38.67
N PRO A 94 58.76 6.40 -39.92
CA PRO A 94 58.68 7.81 -40.29
C PRO A 94 57.37 8.24 -40.98
N ALA A 95 57.33 9.53 -41.33
CA ALA A 95 56.20 10.38 -41.70
C ALA A 95 55.63 10.26 -43.13
N GLY A 96 54.43 10.80 -43.29
CA GLY A 96 53.82 11.32 -44.52
C GLY A 96 52.30 11.36 -44.37
N GLY A 97 51.52 12.40 -44.69
CA GLY A 97 51.72 13.76 -45.17
C GLY A 97 50.32 14.42 -45.14
N TYR A 98 50.26 15.74 -44.95
CA TYR A 98 49.04 16.56 -44.82
C TYR A 98 48.10 16.48 -46.04
N PRO A 99 46.82 16.86 -45.87
CA PRO A 99 46.31 17.93 -46.75
C PRO A 99 45.59 19.08 -46.02
N GLN A 100 45.64 20.22 -46.70
CA GLN A 100 45.20 21.60 -46.39
C GLN A 100 43.66 21.80 -46.39
N PRO A 101 43.15 22.94 -45.89
CA PRO A 101 41.74 23.19 -45.61
C PRO A 101 40.94 23.64 -46.85
N GLY A 102 39.82 22.95 -47.10
CA GLY A 102 38.86 23.26 -48.17
C GLY A 102 37.75 24.23 -47.71
N HIS A 103 37.38 25.12 -48.63
CA HIS A 103 36.55 26.31 -48.48
C HIS A 103 35.14 26.13 -47.90
N TYR A 104 34.70 27.17 -47.19
CA TYR A 104 33.33 27.46 -46.82
C TYR A 104 32.38 27.44 -48.03
N GLY A 105 31.35 26.59 -47.96
CA GLY A 105 30.15 26.67 -48.81
C GLY A 105 28.92 26.78 -47.92
N ALA A 106 28.20 27.88 -48.01
CA ALA A 106 26.92 28.10 -47.32
C ALA A 106 25.83 27.17 -47.87
N PRO A 107 24.93 26.60 -47.04
CA PRO A 107 23.71 25.98 -47.54
C PRO A 107 22.66 27.06 -47.90
N PRO A 108 21.75 26.79 -48.84
CA PRO A 108 20.83 27.79 -49.37
C PRO A 108 19.72 28.13 -48.37
N LEU A 109 19.40 29.42 -48.29
CA LEU A 109 18.13 29.91 -47.77
C LEU A 109 17.01 29.50 -48.72
N GLY A 110 16.09 28.64 -48.27
CA GLY A 110 14.90 28.31 -49.03
C GLY A 110 13.98 27.29 -48.38
N GLY A 111 12.89 27.79 -47.78
CA GLY A 111 11.56 27.17 -47.93
C GLY A 111 11.07 26.23 -46.82
N SER A 112 9.88 26.59 -46.32
CA SER A 112 8.86 25.70 -45.74
C SER A 112 9.02 25.34 -44.27
N GLY A 113 8.48 26.20 -43.41
CA GLY A 113 8.20 25.90 -42.02
C GLY A 113 7.21 24.75 -41.89
N TYR A 114 7.74 23.55 -41.64
CA TYR A 114 6.98 22.51 -40.98
C TYR A 114 6.95 22.86 -39.48
N PRO A 115 5.79 22.83 -38.81
CA PRO A 115 5.77 22.90 -37.36
C PRO A 115 6.66 21.78 -36.83
N ALA A 116 7.63 22.13 -35.99
CA ALA A 116 8.33 21.12 -35.21
C ALA A 116 7.26 20.29 -34.50
N PRO A 117 7.32 18.95 -34.55
CA PRO A 117 6.40 18.13 -33.77
C PRO A 117 6.49 18.61 -32.32
N PRO A 118 5.35 18.71 -31.59
CA PRO A 118 5.40 19.07 -30.18
C PRO A 118 6.41 18.16 -29.50
N PRO A 119 7.26 18.68 -28.59
CA PRO A 119 8.26 17.86 -27.94
C PRO A 119 7.55 16.64 -27.38
N GLN A 120 7.85 15.46 -27.93
CA GLN A 120 7.35 14.22 -27.38
C GLN A 120 7.91 14.18 -25.97
N GLN A 121 7.03 14.44 -24.99
CA GLN A 121 7.38 14.27 -23.59
C GLN A 121 7.87 12.84 -23.48
N PHE A 122 9.16 12.67 -23.19
CA PHE A 122 9.77 11.37 -23.05
C PHE A 122 9.10 10.69 -21.85
N GLN A 123 8.05 9.93 -22.11
CA GLN A 123 7.52 8.98 -21.15
C GLN A 123 8.47 7.81 -21.21
N GLY A 124 9.28 7.64 -20.17
CA GLY A 124 10.11 6.44 -20.06
C GLY A 124 9.23 5.18 -20.06
N PRO A 125 9.83 3.99 -20.20
CA PRO A 125 9.06 2.77 -20.33
C PRO A 125 8.07 2.62 -19.15
N PRO A 126 6.82 2.20 -19.41
CA PRO A 126 5.85 2.05 -18.35
C PRO A 126 6.34 1.03 -17.32
N ALA A 127 6.05 1.28 -16.04
CA ALA A 127 6.32 0.31 -14.99
C ALA A 127 5.64 -1.03 -15.31
N MET A 128 6.33 -2.13 -15.01
CA MET A 128 5.72 -3.46 -15.10
C MET A 128 4.76 -3.67 -13.90
N PRO A 129 3.69 -4.46 -14.06
CA PRO A 129 2.86 -4.88 -12.93
C PRO A 129 3.69 -5.62 -11.88
N SER A 130 3.34 -5.44 -10.61
CA SER A 130 3.88 -6.18 -9.48
C SER A 130 3.66 -7.69 -9.63
N LEU A 131 4.51 -8.50 -9.00
CA LEU A 131 4.39 -9.96 -9.01
C LEU A 131 2.99 -10.39 -8.51
N GLY A 132 2.27 -11.19 -9.30
CA GLY A 132 0.90 -11.61 -8.99
C GLY A 132 -0.20 -10.63 -9.43
N TYR A 133 0.14 -9.53 -10.12
CA TYR A 133 -0.84 -8.61 -10.74
C TYR A 133 -1.10 -8.92 -12.22
N VAL A 134 -0.35 -9.86 -12.81
CA VAL A 134 -0.58 -10.30 -14.19
C VAL A 134 -1.60 -11.46 -14.20
N PRO A 135 -2.77 -11.31 -14.84
CA PRO A 135 -3.77 -12.38 -14.91
C PRO A 135 -3.21 -13.68 -15.50
N GLY A 136 -3.53 -14.80 -14.86
CA GLY A 136 -3.11 -16.14 -15.31
C GLY A 136 -1.66 -16.52 -14.99
N GLN A 137 -0.86 -15.63 -14.40
CA GLN A 137 0.51 -15.93 -13.99
C GLN A 137 0.52 -16.91 -12.80
N MET A 138 1.28 -18.00 -12.93
CA MET A 138 1.42 -19.02 -11.90
C MET A 138 2.85 -19.57 -11.90
N ALA A 139 3.30 -20.09 -10.77
CA ALA A 139 4.59 -20.76 -10.68
C ALA A 139 4.53 -22.10 -11.44
N PRO A 140 5.57 -22.49 -12.19
CA PRO A 140 5.65 -23.82 -12.78
C PRO A 140 5.88 -24.86 -11.67
N GLY A 141 5.33 -26.06 -11.83
CA GLY A 141 5.56 -27.18 -10.91
C GLY A 141 4.30 -27.97 -10.57
N ASP A 142 4.49 -29.05 -9.80
CA ASP A 142 3.39 -29.85 -9.23
C ASP A 142 3.12 -29.39 -7.79
N PHE A 143 1.92 -28.86 -7.56
CA PHE A 143 1.47 -28.34 -6.27
C PHE A 143 0.40 -29.24 -5.62
N ARG A 144 0.26 -30.49 -6.09
CA ARG A 144 -0.72 -31.46 -5.54
C ARG A 144 -0.46 -31.74 -4.07
N ARG A 145 0.81 -31.81 -3.67
CA ARG A 145 1.19 -32.05 -2.26
C ARG A 145 0.65 -30.95 -1.35
N GLU A 146 0.84 -29.69 -1.72
CA GLU A 146 0.33 -28.54 -0.97
C GLU A 146 -1.20 -28.57 -0.92
N ALA A 147 -1.86 -28.83 -2.06
CA ALA A 147 -3.31 -28.94 -2.12
C ALA A 147 -3.85 -30.07 -1.21
N ASP A 148 -3.23 -31.24 -1.23
CA ASP A 148 -3.60 -32.40 -0.41
C ASP A 148 -3.37 -32.13 1.09
N LEU A 149 -2.29 -31.46 1.45
CA LEU A 149 -2.01 -31.05 2.83
C LEU A 149 -3.08 -30.07 3.35
N LEU A 150 -3.45 -29.07 2.54
CA LEU A 150 -4.52 -28.13 2.87
C LEU A 150 -5.85 -28.86 3.04
N ARG A 151 -6.20 -29.77 2.12
CA ARG A 151 -7.45 -30.52 2.23
C ARG A 151 -7.47 -31.42 3.46
N LYS A 152 -6.35 -32.08 3.75
CA LYS A 152 -6.19 -32.94 4.93
C LYS A 152 -6.35 -32.13 6.22
N ALA A 153 -5.80 -30.91 6.27
CA ALA A 153 -5.94 -30.02 7.42
C ALA A 153 -7.40 -29.62 7.70
N MET A 154 -8.27 -29.66 6.69
CA MET A 154 -9.69 -29.30 6.77
C MET A 154 -10.62 -30.53 6.72
N LYS A 155 -10.12 -31.73 7.03
CA LYS A 155 -10.91 -32.97 6.96
C LYS A 155 -11.10 -33.55 8.36
N GLY A 156 -12.36 -33.79 8.73
CA GLY A 156 -12.72 -34.43 10.00
C GLY A 156 -13.41 -33.45 10.93
N PHE A 157 -13.32 -33.72 12.23
CA PHE A 157 -13.85 -32.81 13.24
C PHE A 157 -12.78 -31.77 13.61
N GLY A 158 -13.10 -30.49 13.42
CA GLY A 158 -12.16 -29.38 13.60
C GLY A 158 -11.22 -29.18 12.41
N THR A 159 -10.29 -28.24 12.56
CA THR A 159 -9.33 -27.84 11.53
C THR A 159 -7.92 -27.94 12.12
N ASP A 160 -6.93 -28.36 11.34
CA ASP A 160 -5.52 -28.28 11.72
C ASP A 160 -4.95 -26.92 11.30
N GLU A 161 -5.15 -25.92 12.16
CA GLU A 161 -4.71 -24.55 11.88
C GLU A 161 -3.20 -24.45 11.67
N LYS A 162 -2.42 -25.28 12.38
CA LYS A 162 -0.96 -25.30 12.25
C LYS A 162 -0.53 -25.76 10.86
N ALA A 163 -1.17 -26.80 10.33
CA ALA A 163 -0.90 -27.26 8.97
C ALA A 163 -1.28 -26.21 7.92
N LEU A 164 -2.43 -25.52 8.08
CA LEU A 164 -2.82 -24.41 7.20
C LEU A 164 -1.76 -23.30 7.20
N ILE A 165 -1.32 -22.87 8.39
CA ILE A 165 -0.29 -21.82 8.54
C ILE A 165 1.02 -22.27 7.88
N GLN A 166 1.49 -23.49 8.14
CA GLN A 166 2.77 -23.98 7.63
C GLN A 166 2.85 -24.04 6.10
N VAL A 167 1.72 -24.31 5.44
CA VAL A 167 1.65 -24.32 3.98
C VAL A 167 1.51 -22.90 3.44
N LEU A 168 0.47 -22.16 3.87
CA LEU A 168 0.08 -20.90 3.23
C LEU A 168 1.06 -19.75 3.50
N SER A 169 1.66 -19.69 4.69
CA SER A 169 2.61 -18.60 5.05
C SER A 169 3.92 -18.63 4.27
N LYS A 170 4.21 -19.70 3.52
CA LYS A 170 5.48 -19.86 2.78
C LYS A 170 5.37 -19.60 1.29
N LEU A 171 4.16 -19.49 0.76
CA LEU A 171 3.93 -19.38 -0.67
C LEU A 171 4.16 -17.94 -1.13
N ASP A 172 4.88 -17.80 -2.25
CA ASP A 172 4.94 -16.55 -3.00
C ASP A 172 3.63 -16.32 -3.81
N PRO A 173 3.42 -15.12 -4.39
CA PRO A 173 2.20 -14.83 -5.15
C PRO A 173 1.86 -15.85 -6.26
N LEU A 174 2.88 -16.34 -6.97
CA LEU A 174 2.69 -17.23 -8.11
C LEU A 174 2.48 -18.68 -7.68
N GLN A 175 3.16 -19.10 -6.61
CA GLN A 175 2.94 -20.39 -5.97
C GLN A 175 1.54 -20.46 -5.37
N MET A 176 1.07 -19.40 -4.72
CA MET A 176 -0.29 -19.33 -4.18
C MET A 176 -1.35 -19.47 -5.30
N ALA A 177 -1.14 -18.78 -6.43
CA ALA A 177 -2.00 -18.92 -7.61
C ALA A 177 -1.98 -20.37 -8.15
N ALA A 178 -0.81 -21.00 -8.22
CA ALA A 178 -0.66 -22.39 -8.67
C ALA A 178 -1.33 -23.39 -7.72
N VAL A 179 -1.18 -23.21 -6.40
CA VAL A 179 -1.85 -24.03 -5.36
C VAL A 179 -3.37 -23.88 -5.47
N ARG A 180 -3.90 -22.67 -5.62
CA ARG A 180 -5.34 -22.44 -5.78
C ARG A 180 -5.88 -23.14 -7.03
N SER A 181 -5.19 -22.98 -8.17
CA SER A 181 -5.55 -23.66 -9.43
C SER A 181 -5.48 -25.19 -9.28
N THR A 182 -4.45 -25.70 -8.62
CA THR A 182 -4.28 -27.14 -8.38
C THR A 182 -5.37 -27.67 -7.46
N TYR A 183 -5.72 -26.98 -6.38
CA TYR A 183 -6.80 -27.37 -5.48
C TYR A 183 -8.13 -27.50 -6.22
N THR A 184 -8.46 -26.53 -7.10
CA THR A 184 -9.65 -26.58 -7.95
C THR A 184 -9.61 -27.75 -8.92
N ASN A 185 -8.54 -27.92 -9.69
CA ASN A 185 -8.50 -28.90 -10.77
C ASN A 185 -8.27 -30.34 -10.26
N HIS A 186 -7.46 -30.51 -9.23
CA HIS A 186 -7.11 -31.81 -8.68
C HIS A 186 -8.19 -32.35 -7.74
N LEU A 187 -8.69 -31.50 -6.83
CA LEU A 187 -9.63 -31.92 -5.79
C LEU A 187 -11.09 -31.61 -6.14
N GLN A 188 -11.34 -30.83 -7.19
CA GLN A 188 -12.68 -30.38 -7.59
C GLN A 188 -13.39 -29.61 -6.46
N ARG A 189 -12.62 -28.77 -5.76
CA ARG A 189 -13.06 -27.98 -4.61
C ARG A 189 -12.51 -26.55 -4.67
N ASP A 190 -13.11 -25.66 -3.90
CA ASP A 190 -12.71 -24.26 -3.83
C ASP A 190 -11.97 -24.01 -2.50
N LEU A 191 -10.66 -23.74 -2.58
CA LEU A 191 -9.82 -23.55 -1.40
C LEU A 191 -10.30 -22.37 -0.54
N TYR A 192 -10.74 -21.29 -1.16
CA TYR A 192 -11.22 -20.11 -0.45
C TYR A 192 -12.49 -20.44 0.33
N LYS A 193 -13.46 -21.13 -0.30
CA LYS A 193 -14.71 -21.53 0.35
C LYS A 193 -14.47 -22.52 1.47
N ASP A 194 -13.62 -23.52 1.25
CA ASP A 194 -13.27 -24.52 2.27
C ASP A 194 -12.66 -23.84 3.49
N VAL A 195 -11.64 -23.00 3.31
CA VAL A 195 -11.00 -22.28 4.44
C VAL A 195 -11.99 -21.33 5.12
N LYS A 196 -12.87 -20.66 4.36
CA LYS A 196 -13.87 -19.75 4.91
C LYS A 196 -14.88 -20.47 5.81
N SER A 197 -15.29 -21.70 5.47
CA SER A 197 -16.22 -22.49 6.29
C SER A 197 -15.57 -23.11 7.53
N GLU A 198 -14.27 -23.37 7.47
CA GLU A 198 -13.52 -24.07 8.52
C GLU A 198 -12.94 -23.11 9.58
N THR A 199 -12.76 -21.83 9.25
CA THR A 199 -12.06 -20.88 10.12
C THR A 199 -12.93 -19.67 10.51
N SER A 200 -12.50 -18.92 11.53
CA SER A 200 -13.23 -17.73 11.98
C SER A 200 -12.37 -16.53 12.37
N SER A 201 -13.04 -15.39 12.60
CA SER A 201 -12.43 -14.14 13.08
C SER A 201 -11.28 -13.63 12.19
N TYR A 202 -10.31 -12.92 12.78
CA TYR A 202 -9.13 -12.36 12.09
C TYR A 202 -8.18 -13.43 11.55
N PHE A 203 -8.16 -14.64 12.14
CA PHE A 203 -7.44 -15.77 11.58
C PHE A 203 -7.97 -16.16 10.19
N ARG A 204 -9.30 -16.29 10.05
CA ARG A 204 -9.95 -16.48 8.74
C ARG A 204 -9.63 -15.33 7.79
N GLN A 205 -9.75 -14.09 8.26
CA GLN A 205 -9.52 -12.92 7.41
C GLN A 205 -8.11 -12.94 6.79
N ALA A 206 -7.09 -13.23 7.60
CA ALA A 206 -5.71 -13.33 7.14
C ALA A 206 -5.50 -14.51 6.17
N LEU A 207 -6.07 -15.70 6.45
CA LEU A 207 -5.97 -16.84 5.55
C LEU A 207 -6.62 -16.57 4.19
N LEU A 208 -7.82 -15.99 4.17
CA LEU A 208 -8.52 -15.67 2.94
C LEU A 208 -7.76 -14.62 2.12
N ALA A 209 -7.19 -13.61 2.79
CA ALA A 209 -6.32 -12.61 2.15
C ALA A 209 -5.08 -13.23 1.50
N ILE A 210 -4.47 -14.25 2.12
CA ILE A 210 -3.35 -14.99 1.51
C ILE A 210 -3.83 -15.79 0.30
N ILE A 211 -4.94 -16.52 0.42
CA ILE A 211 -5.48 -17.39 -0.64
C ILE A 211 -5.91 -16.60 -1.88
N ASP A 212 -6.41 -15.38 -1.70
CA ASP A 212 -6.71 -14.47 -2.79
C ASP A 212 -5.45 -14.11 -3.61
N GLY A 213 -4.28 -14.09 -2.97
CA GLY A 213 -3.07 -13.52 -3.55
C GLY A 213 -3.14 -11.99 -3.57
N PRO A 214 -2.07 -11.31 -4.02
CA PRO A 214 -1.97 -9.86 -3.87
C PRO A 214 -3.05 -9.08 -4.63
N LEU A 215 -3.32 -9.44 -5.90
CA LEU A 215 -4.28 -8.71 -6.73
C LEU A 215 -5.73 -8.87 -6.27
N LEU A 216 -6.20 -10.10 -6.06
CA LEU A 216 -7.59 -10.30 -5.63
C LEU A 216 -7.81 -9.80 -4.20
N HIS A 217 -6.80 -9.88 -3.32
CA HIS A 217 -6.92 -9.30 -1.99
C HIS A 217 -7.09 -7.78 -2.05
N ASP A 218 -6.34 -7.08 -2.91
CA ASP A 218 -6.53 -5.64 -3.16
C ASP A 218 -7.93 -5.34 -3.75
N VAL A 219 -8.42 -6.16 -4.68
CA VAL A 219 -9.75 -6.00 -5.29
C VAL A 219 -10.87 -6.15 -4.25
N HIS A 220 -10.80 -7.20 -3.42
CA HIS A 220 -11.75 -7.41 -2.33
C HIS A 220 -11.64 -6.31 -1.27
N SER A 221 -10.44 -5.86 -0.94
CA SER A 221 -10.19 -4.75 -0.01
C SER A 221 -10.76 -3.43 -0.54
N ALA A 222 -10.56 -3.12 -1.82
CA ALA A 222 -11.15 -1.93 -2.44
C ALA A 222 -12.68 -1.98 -2.39
N ARG A 223 -13.28 -3.14 -2.64
CA ARG A 223 -14.73 -3.32 -2.56
C ARG A 223 -15.23 -3.14 -1.13
N GLU A 224 -14.57 -3.76 -0.17
CA GLU A 224 -14.89 -3.62 1.25
C GLU A 224 -14.80 -2.17 1.71
N ALA A 225 -13.86 -1.41 1.15
CA ALA A 225 -13.66 -0.02 1.53
C ALA A 225 -14.83 0.90 1.13
N VAL A 226 -15.54 0.57 0.06
CA VAL A 226 -16.65 1.37 -0.52
C VAL A 226 -18.01 0.67 -0.43
N GLN A 227 -18.09 -0.43 0.32
CA GLN A 227 -19.31 -1.18 0.50
C GLN A 227 -19.82 -1.06 1.94
N GLY A 228 -21.06 -0.60 2.09
CA GLY A 228 -21.76 -0.60 3.36
C GLY A 228 -22.11 0.81 3.81
N ILE A 229 -22.24 1.00 5.13
CA ILE A 229 -22.49 2.32 5.72
C ILE A 229 -21.14 2.95 6.06
N GLY A 230 -20.81 4.02 5.36
CA GLY A 230 -19.54 4.73 5.49
C GLY A 230 -18.41 4.10 4.68
N THR A 231 -17.32 4.86 4.52
CA THR A 231 -16.15 4.47 3.74
C THR A 231 -15.00 4.09 4.67
N LYS A 232 -14.18 3.09 4.29
CA LYS A 232 -12.91 2.81 4.95
C LYS A 232 -11.77 3.51 4.20
N GLU A 233 -11.64 4.82 4.36
CA GLU A 233 -10.65 5.61 3.58
C GLU A 233 -9.21 5.14 3.81
N TRP A 234 -8.90 4.64 5.00
CA TRP A 234 -7.58 4.06 5.29
C TRP A 234 -7.26 2.84 4.41
N LEU A 235 -8.27 2.06 4.03
CA LEU A 235 -8.11 0.88 3.19
C LEU A 235 -7.94 1.29 1.73
N LEU A 236 -8.66 2.32 1.27
CA LEU A 236 -8.40 2.94 -0.04
C LEU A 236 -6.99 3.54 -0.11
N ASN A 237 -6.52 4.20 0.96
CA ASN A 237 -5.15 4.70 1.03
C ASN A 237 -4.14 3.55 0.85
N ASP A 238 -4.27 2.49 1.62
CA ASP A 238 -3.34 1.35 1.56
C ASP A 238 -3.39 0.66 0.18
N VAL A 239 -4.57 0.51 -0.44
CA VAL A 239 -4.73 -0.21 -1.72
C VAL A 239 -4.33 0.61 -2.94
N LEU A 240 -4.73 1.89 -3.02
CA LEU A 240 -4.65 2.68 -4.25
C LEU A 240 -3.53 3.72 -4.27
N LEU A 241 -3.14 4.28 -3.11
CA LEU A 241 -2.14 5.36 -3.11
C LEU A 241 -0.72 4.80 -3.22
N GLY A 242 0.13 5.49 -3.99
CA GLY A 242 1.52 5.09 -4.20
C GLY A 242 1.71 3.89 -5.14
N ARG A 243 0.64 3.36 -5.74
CA ARG A 243 0.71 2.30 -6.76
C ARG A 243 1.31 2.82 -8.07
N SER A 244 1.85 1.90 -8.86
CA SER A 244 2.23 2.15 -10.25
C SER A 244 0.98 2.24 -11.15
N ASN A 245 1.11 2.85 -12.32
CA ASN A 245 0.02 2.87 -13.31
C ASN A 245 -0.41 1.45 -13.70
N ALA A 246 0.56 0.55 -13.88
CA ALA A 246 0.31 -0.85 -14.21
C ALA A 246 -0.47 -1.60 -13.13
N ASP A 247 -0.11 -1.42 -11.85
CA ASP A 247 -0.83 -2.02 -10.73
C ASP A 247 -2.26 -1.48 -10.62
N LEU A 248 -2.45 -0.15 -10.75
CA LEU A 248 -3.78 0.46 -10.72
C LEU A 248 -4.67 -0.04 -11.85
N ASN A 249 -4.12 -0.17 -13.06
CA ASN A 249 -4.86 -0.72 -14.19
C ASN A 249 -5.23 -2.20 -13.98
N ALA A 250 -4.33 -3.00 -13.40
CA ALA A 250 -4.62 -4.39 -13.04
C ALA A 250 -5.73 -4.49 -11.98
N ILE A 251 -5.68 -3.66 -10.91
CA ILE A 251 -6.72 -3.62 -9.88
C ILE A 251 -8.07 -3.22 -10.49
N LYS A 252 -8.12 -2.15 -11.29
CA LYS A 252 -9.36 -1.69 -11.95
C LYS A 252 -9.98 -2.78 -12.83
N SER A 253 -9.17 -3.42 -13.67
CA SER A 253 -9.63 -4.48 -14.58
C SER A 253 -10.13 -5.71 -13.81
N ALA A 254 -9.38 -6.16 -12.80
CA ALA A 254 -9.78 -7.30 -11.98
C ALA A 254 -11.02 -7.00 -11.13
N TYR A 255 -11.19 -5.77 -10.64
CA TYR A 255 -12.38 -5.33 -9.93
C TYR A 255 -13.63 -5.40 -10.82
N GLU A 256 -13.54 -4.87 -12.05
CA GLU A 256 -14.64 -4.92 -13.01
C GLU A 256 -15.00 -6.34 -13.41
N HIS A 257 -14.00 -7.20 -13.63
CA HIS A 257 -14.23 -8.62 -13.89
C HIS A 257 -14.90 -9.33 -12.70
N THR A 258 -14.51 -9.01 -11.46
CA THR A 258 -14.97 -9.72 -10.25
C THR A 258 -16.36 -9.28 -9.81
N PHE A 259 -16.66 -7.99 -9.90
CA PHE A 259 -17.91 -7.43 -9.36
C PHE A 259 -18.89 -6.93 -10.43
N HIS A 260 -18.48 -6.90 -11.71
CA HIS A 260 -19.25 -6.31 -12.81
C HIS A 260 -19.61 -4.84 -12.55
N ARG A 261 -18.68 -4.11 -11.93
CA ARG A 261 -18.81 -2.70 -11.53
C ARG A 261 -17.49 -1.97 -11.78
N SER A 262 -17.55 -0.67 -12.06
CA SER A 262 -16.35 0.16 -12.16
C SER A 262 -15.88 0.56 -10.76
N LEU A 263 -14.61 0.26 -10.44
CA LEU A 263 -13.98 0.73 -9.20
C LEU A 263 -14.01 2.25 -9.11
N GLN A 264 -13.76 2.94 -10.23
CA GLN A 264 -13.80 4.41 -10.27
C GLN A 264 -15.18 4.94 -9.90
N LYS A 265 -16.24 4.34 -10.46
CA LYS A 265 -17.61 4.76 -10.15
C LYS A 265 -17.96 4.48 -8.68
N ASP A 266 -17.63 3.29 -8.17
CA ASP A 266 -17.93 2.94 -6.79
C ASP A 266 -17.19 3.88 -5.79
N VAL A 267 -15.94 4.25 -6.08
CA VAL A 267 -15.18 5.22 -5.28
C VAL A 267 -15.75 6.64 -5.39
N GLU A 268 -16.21 7.04 -6.58
CA GLU A 268 -16.83 8.35 -6.81
C GLU A 268 -18.19 8.50 -6.10
N ASP A 269 -18.96 7.42 -6.03
CA ASP A 269 -20.28 7.39 -5.39
C ASP A 269 -20.18 7.38 -3.85
N ASP A 270 -19.13 6.80 -3.28
CA ASP A 270 -18.98 6.60 -1.83
C ASP A 270 -18.18 7.72 -1.12
N LEU A 271 -17.23 8.36 -1.81
CA LEU A 271 -16.41 9.43 -1.22
C LEU A 271 -17.03 10.82 -1.34
N SER A 272 -16.80 11.65 -0.31
CA SER A 272 -17.23 13.05 -0.31
C SER A 272 -16.21 14.02 -0.93
N PHE A 273 -16.75 15.08 -1.56
CA PHE A 273 -16.08 16.27 -2.11
C PHE A 273 -14.58 16.13 -2.43
N LYS A 274 -13.72 16.50 -1.48
CA LYS A 274 -12.27 16.66 -1.72
C LYS A 274 -11.53 15.33 -1.81
N THR A 275 -11.90 14.36 -0.97
CA THR A 275 -11.28 13.02 -0.98
C THR A 275 -11.63 12.31 -2.28
N ARG A 276 -12.88 12.45 -2.76
CA ARG A 276 -13.31 11.98 -4.07
C ARG A 276 -12.41 12.52 -5.18
N SER A 277 -12.13 13.82 -5.21
CA SER A 277 -11.27 14.44 -6.23
C SER A 277 -9.87 13.82 -6.30
N LEU A 278 -9.24 13.56 -5.15
CA LEU A 278 -7.91 12.93 -5.11
C LEU A 278 -7.95 11.51 -5.69
N PHE A 279 -8.88 10.67 -5.23
CA PHE A 279 -8.96 9.29 -5.71
C PHE A 279 -9.40 9.19 -7.18
N SER A 280 -10.27 10.09 -7.66
CA SER A 280 -10.57 10.20 -9.10
C SER A 280 -9.33 10.56 -9.92
N LEU A 281 -8.43 11.42 -9.42
CA LEU A 281 -7.16 11.69 -10.08
C LEU A 281 -6.25 10.45 -10.09
N VAL A 282 -6.08 9.78 -8.93
CA VAL A 282 -5.25 8.58 -8.82
C VAL A 282 -5.75 7.45 -9.72
N LEU A 283 -7.06 7.22 -9.80
CA LEU A 283 -7.66 6.15 -10.59
C LEU A 283 -7.56 6.37 -12.11
N ARG A 284 -7.17 7.56 -12.58
CA ARG A 284 -6.78 7.76 -13.98
C ARG A 284 -5.56 6.91 -14.36
N ALA A 285 -4.71 6.58 -13.39
CA ALA A 285 -3.47 5.84 -13.61
C ALA A 285 -2.60 6.53 -14.69
N ASP A 286 -2.44 7.85 -14.55
CA ASP A 286 -1.69 8.74 -15.45
C ASP A 286 -0.53 9.46 -14.73
N ARG A 287 -0.04 8.90 -13.61
CA ARG A 287 1.12 9.46 -12.91
C ARG A 287 2.36 9.35 -13.77
N HIS A 288 3.33 10.25 -13.59
CA HIS A 288 4.63 10.14 -14.22
C HIS A 288 5.30 8.82 -13.82
N GLU A 289 5.85 8.12 -14.81
CA GLU A 289 6.63 6.90 -14.56
C GLU A 289 7.92 7.24 -13.79
N ALA A 290 8.44 6.29 -13.02
CA ALA A 290 9.66 6.52 -12.22
C ALA A 290 10.90 6.87 -13.07
N SER A 291 10.89 6.48 -14.35
CA SER A 291 11.91 6.83 -15.34
C SER A 291 11.76 8.23 -15.94
N TYR A 292 10.71 8.98 -15.58
CA TYR A 292 10.49 10.34 -16.07
C TYR A 292 11.63 11.26 -15.60
N PRO A 293 12.27 12.02 -16.51
CA PRO A 293 13.37 12.90 -16.13
C PRO A 293 12.95 13.99 -15.14
N ILE A 294 13.71 14.15 -14.05
CA ILE A 294 13.47 15.22 -13.08
C ILE A 294 13.83 16.57 -13.71
N ASN A 295 12.87 17.48 -13.79
CA ASN A 295 13.06 18.85 -14.24
C ASN A 295 13.10 19.82 -13.03
N PRO A 296 14.26 20.37 -12.64
CA PRO A 296 14.38 21.21 -11.45
C PRO A 296 13.47 22.44 -11.45
N GLN A 297 13.22 23.05 -12.61
CA GLN A 297 12.36 24.23 -12.71
C GLN A 297 10.90 23.87 -12.43
N ILE A 298 10.42 22.71 -12.88
CA ILE A 298 9.07 22.21 -12.57
C ILE A 298 8.98 21.88 -11.08
N ILE A 299 9.98 21.20 -10.51
CA ILE A 299 10.03 20.86 -9.08
C ILE A 299 9.93 22.12 -8.20
N GLU A 300 10.70 23.17 -8.52
CA GLU A 300 10.61 24.44 -7.81
C GLU A 300 9.24 25.12 -7.96
N GLN A 301 8.63 25.05 -9.15
CA GLN A 301 7.30 25.59 -9.40
C GLN A 301 6.24 24.85 -8.58
N GLU A 302 6.28 23.53 -8.55
CA GLU A 302 5.34 22.70 -7.78
C GLU A 302 5.49 22.90 -6.27
N ALA A 303 6.72 23.00 -5.76
CA ALA A 303 6.96 23.34 -4.35
C ALA A 303 6.36 24.71 -4.00
N ARG A 304 6.47 25.72 -4.89
CA ARG A 304 5.83 27.02 -4.72
C ARG A 304 4.31 26.95 -4.80
N ALA A 305 3.78 26.18 -5.75
CA ALA A 305 2.35 25.99 -5.95
C ALA A 305 1.70 25.35 -4.71
N ILE A 306 2.31 24.32 -4.12
CA ILE A 306 1.83 23.71 -2.88
C ILE A 306 1.75 24.74 -1.75
N HIS A 307 2.79 25.54 -1.56
CA HIS A 307 2.79 26.58 -0.52
C HIS A 307 1.74 27.66 -0.80
N ALA A 308 1.61 28.13 -2.05
CA ALA A 308 0.65 29.16 -2.43
C ALA A 308 -0.82 28.67 -2.32
N ALA A 309 -1.07 27.41 -2.66
CA ALA A 309 -2.38 26.76 -2.57
C ALA A 309 -2.89 26.63 -1.13
N THR A 310 -1.98 26.66 -0.15
CA THR A 310 -2.25 26.46 1.28
C THR A 310 -2.10 27.75 2.10
N SER A 311 -1.32 28.73 1.63
CA SER A 311 -1.08 29.98 2.34
C SER A 311 -2.17 31.02 2.08
N GLY A 312 -3.17 31.09 2.96
CA GLY A 312 -3.95 32.33 3.18
C GLY A 312 -5.19 32.56 2.31
N ARG A 313 -5.83 31.52 1.77
CA ARG A 313 -7.21 31.63 1.26
C ARG A 313 -8.20 31.09 2.29
N VAL A 314 -9.39 31.68 2.36
CA VAL A 314 -10.52 31.21 3.21
C VAL A 314 -10.86 29.73 2.95
N VAL A 315 -10.43 29.18 1.81
CA VAL A 315 -10.48 27.76 1.46
C VAL A 315 -9.15 27.37 0.79
N ASN A 316 -8.44 26.39 1.36
CA ASN A 316 -7.24 25.79 0.74
C ASN A 316 -7.57 25.27 -0.67
N ASN A 317 -6.72 25.54 -1.66
CA ASN A 317 -6.86 24.98 -3.01
C ASN A 317 -6.41 23.52 -3.04
N VAL A 318 -7.22 22.66 -2.39
CA VAL A 318 -6.93 21.24 -2.20
C VAL A 318 -6.76 20.52 -3.54
N GLU A 319 -7.48 20.95 -4.58
CA GLU A 319 -7.43 20.35 -5.92
C GLU A 319 -6.05 20.50 -6.57
N GLU A 320 -5.40 21.66 -6.41
CA GLU A 320 -4.05 21.90 -6.95
C GLU A 320 -3.01 21.01 -6.26
N VAL A 321 -3.09 20.88 -4.92
CA VAL A 321 -2.21 19.98 -4.17
C VAL A 321 -2.45 18.51 -4.55
N CYS A 322 -3.72 18.09 -4.68
CA CYS A 322 -4.08 16.74 -5.12
C CYS A 322 -3.58 16.45 -6.55
N GLY A 323 -3.70 17.42 -7.46
CA GLY A 323 -3.22 17.30 -8.83
C GLY A 323 -1.70 17.11 -8.92
N ILE A 324 -0.94 17.85 -8.12
CA ILE A 324 0.53 17.68 -8.04
C ILE A 324 0.86 16.30 -7.48
N PHE A 325 0.24 15.90 -6.37
CA PHE A 325 0.52 14.63 -5.72
C PHE A 325 0.14 13.41 -6.56
N ALA A 326 -1.03 13.43 -7.22
CA ALA A 326 -1.50 12.32 -8.04
C ALA A 326 -0.66 12.15 -9.32
N ARG A 327 -0.14 13.23 -9.89
CA ARG A 327 0.68 13.18 -11.10
C ARG A 327 2.15 12.85 -10.82
N ALA A 328 2.72 13.33 -9.72
CA ALA A 328 4.14 13.19 -9.45
C ALA A 328 4.56 11.73 -9.21
N SER A 329 5.68 11.34 -9.82
CA SER A 329 6.41 10.11 -9.51
C SER A 329 7.04 10.19 -8.10
N ASP A 330 7.43 9.06 -7.51
CA ASP A 330 8.10 9.05 -6.20
C ASP A 330 9.44 9.82 -6.21
N PRO A 331 10.29 9.74 -7.27
CA PRO A 331 11.45 10.62 -7.40
C PRO A 331 11.08 12.11 -7.43
N GLU A 332 10.01 12.50 -8.13
CA GLU A 332 9.56 13.90 -8.16
C GLU A 332 9.04 14.34 -6.79
N LEU A 333 8.20 13.55 -6.10
CA LEU A 333 7.73 13.87 -4.75
C LEU A 333 8.89 14.06 -3.75
N ARG A 334 9.95 13.23 -3.85
CA ARG A 334 11.18 13.43 -3.08
C ARG A 334 11.87 14.76 -3.41
N ALA A 335 11.99 15.08 -4.69
CA ALA A 335 12.61 16.32 -5.14
C ALA A 335 11.78 17.56 -4.73
N ILE A 336 10.45 17.50 -4.83
CA ILE A 336 9.52 18.54 -4.35
C ILE A 336 9.70 18.75 -2.85
N SER A 337 9.75 17.66 -2.06
CA SER A 337 9.97 17.74 -0.61
C SER A 337 11.30 18.43 -0.26
N GLN A 338 12.37 18.12 -0.99
CA GLN A 338 13.68 18.75 -0.82
C GLN A 338 13.65 20.25 -1.19
N ALA A 339 13.07 20.59 -2.35
CA ALA A 339 12.95 21.97 -2.81
C ALA A 339 12.07 22.81 -1.86
N PHE A 340 10.98 22.24 -1.36
CA PHE A 340 10.10 22.87 -0.38
C PHE A 340 10.87 23.19 0.91
N ARG A 341 11.62 22.23 1.45
CA ARG A 341 12.43 22.43 2.66
C ARG A 341 13.49 23.51 2.48
N ALA A 342 14.20 23.48 1.35
CA ALA A 342 15.23 24.49 1.05
C ALA A 342 14.65 25.90 0.95
N ARG A 343 13.43 26.03 0.43
CA ARG A 343 12.79 27.34 0.19
C ARG A 343 12.10 27.93 1.42
N TYR A 344 11.39 27.10 2.19
CA TYR A 344 10.50 27.56 3.27
C TYR A 344 11.04 27.26 4.67
N ASN A 345 12.22 26.63 4.77
CA ASN A 345 12.82 26.23 6.04
C ASN A 345 11.88 25.40 6.95
N SER A 346 10.98 24.64 6.32
CA SER A 346 10.01 23.74 6.96
C SER A 346 9.85 22.49 6.11
N SER A 347 9.67 21.31 6.70
CA SER A 347 9.44 20.10 5.91
C SER A 347 8.06 20.13 5.26
N LEU A 348 7.96 19.59 4.04
CA LEU A 348 6.67 19.45 3.37
C LEU A 348 5.68 18.61 4.18
N GLU A 349 6.19 17.61 4.91
CA GLU A 349 5.40 16.80 5.84
C GLU A 349 4.77 17.64 6.96
N SER A 350 5.56 18.45 7.68
CA SER A 350 5.05 19.33 8.75
C SER A 350 4.05 20.35 8.20
N HIS A 351 4.30 20.82 6.97
CA HIS A 351 3.39 21.73 6.28
C HIS A 351 2.04 21.07 5.99
N ILE A 352 2.03 19.84 5.47
CA ILE A 352 0.78 19.08 5.25
C ILE A 352 0.06 18.83 6.57
N GLU A 353 0.80 18.49 7.63
CA GLU A 353 0.21 18.24 8.96
C GLU A 353 -0.49 19.47 9.54
N LYS A 354 0.00 20.66 9.22
CA LYS A 354 -0.57 21.94 9.67
C LYS A 354 -1.75 22.38 8.81
N GLU A 355 -1.64 22.24 7.49
CA GLU A 355 -2.60 22.83 6.54
C GLU A 355 -3.76 21.89 6.18
N PHE A 356 -3.66 20.59 6.48
CA PHE A 356 -4.70 19.60 6.21
C PHE A 356 -5.10 18.83 7.46
N SER A 357 -6.35 18.35 7.49
CA SER A 357 -6.90 17.52 8.56
C SER A 357 -7.65 16.31 8.01
N GLY A 358 -7.93 15.33 8.88
CA GLY A 358 -8.73 14.14 8.54
C GLY A 358 -8.15 13.33 7.38
N HIS A 359 -9.04 12.69 6.60
CA HIS A 359 -8.66 11.76 5.53
C HIS A 359 -7.75 12.37 4.45
N MET A 360 -7.94 13.65 4.13
CA MET A 360 -7.09 14.32 3.13
C MET A 360 -5.64 14.44 3.62
N LYS A 361 -5.45 14.78 4.91
CA LYS A 361 -4.12 14.81 5.53
C LYS A 361 -3.47 13.44 5.45
N ASP A 362 -4.21 12.41 5.85
CA ASP A 362 -3.71 11.04 5.91
C ASP A 362 -3.35 10.51 4.51
N ALA A 363 -4.13 10.84 3.48
CA ALA A 363 -3.86 10.46 2.09
C ALA A 363 -2.60 11.14 1.53
N LEU A 364 -2.47 12.47 1.70
CA LEU A 364 -1.29 13.21 1.23
C LEU A 364 -0.02 12.78 1.96
N LEU A 365 -0.10 12.55 3.28
CA LEU A 365 1.02 12.02 4.06
C LEU A 365 1.36 10.58 3.66
N HIS A 366 0.37 9.74 3.35
CA HIS A 366 0.62 8.39 2.85
C HIS A 366 1.43 8.45 1.54
N MET A 367 1.02 9.26 0.57
CA MET A 367 1.73 9.44 -0.70
C MET A 367 3.15 9.99 -0.51
N LEU A 368 3.30 11.04 0.31
CA LEU A 368 4.62 11.64 0.58
C LEU A 368 5.56 10.65 1.27
N ARG A 369 5.10 9.97 2.32
CA ARG A 369 5.91 8.99 3.07
C ARG A 369 6.24 7.77 2.23
N THR A 370 5.37 7.37 1.30
CA THR A 370 5.67 6.34 0.29
C THR A 370 6.89 6.72 -0.55
N ALA A 371 6.92 7.96 -1.04
CA ALA A 371 8.01 8.45 -1.86
C ALA A 371 9.31 8.63 -1.08
N LEU A 372 9.24 9.11 0.18
CA LEU A 372 10.42 9.43 0.99
C LEU A 372 11.09 8.18 1.57
N ASP A 373 10.31 7.34 2.26
CA ASP A 373 10.80 6.14 2.95
C ASP A 373 9.64 5.15 3.14
N PRO A 374 9.38 4.28 2.16
CA PRO A 374 8.26 3.35 2.20
C PRO A 374 8.40 2.32 3.33
N ALA A 375 9.64 1.98 3.73
CA ALA A 375 9.88 1.04 4.82
C ALA A 375 9.52 1.66 6.17
N MET A 376 9.92 2.91 6.41
CA MET A 376 9.54 3.64 7.62
C MET A 376 8.04 3.95 7.66
N ARG A 377 7.43 4.30 6.51
CA ARG A 377 5.98 4.45 6.40
C ARG A 377 5.27 3.21 6.93
N ASP A 378 5.63 2.03 6.44
CA ASP A 378 4.95 0.79 6.81
C ASP A 378 5.24 0.38 8.26
N ALA A 379 6.43 0.67 8.78
CA ALA A 379 6.74 0.50 10.21
C ALA A 379 5.82 1.37 11.09
N ASP A 380 5.60 2.63 10.72
CA ASP A 380 4.70 3.54 11.42
C ASP A 380 3.25 3.09 11.31
N LEU A 381 2.81 2.67 10.12
CA LEU A 381 1.47 2.14 9.90
C LEU A 381 1.20 0.88 10.73
N LEU A 382 2.18 0.00 10.89
CA LEU A 382 2.06 -1.18 11.76
C LEU A 382 2.00 -0.79 13.24
N GLU A 383 2.87 0.12 13.71
CA GLU A 383 2.79 0.59 15.09
C GLU A 383 1.46 1.27 15.39
N ASP A 384 0.91 2.05 14.45
CA ASP A 384 -0.40 2.69 14.60
C ASP A 384 -1.56 1.68 14.74
N CYS A 385 -1.38 0.43 14.31
CA CYS A 385 -2.33 -0.66 14.54
C CYS A 385 -2.26 -1.22 15.96
N MET A 386 -1.11 -1.10 16.62
CA MET A 386 -0.77 -1.78 17.88
C MET A 386 -0.62 -0.84 19.07
N ARG A 387 -0.51 0.47 18.83
CA ARG A 387 -0.35 1.47 19.87
C ARG A 387 -1.69 1.82 20.49
N GLY A 388 -1.72 1.86 21.83
CA GLY A 388 -2.88 2.28 22.61
C GLY A 388 -3.59 1.09 23.27
N MET A 389 -4.88 1.25 23.54
CA MET A 389 -5.68 0.18 24.12
C MET A 389 -6.25 -0.71 23.02
N GLY A 390 -5.83 -1.98 23.03
CA GLY A 390 -6.25 -2.98 22.04
C GLY A 390 -5.57 -2.81 20.67
N THR A 391 -5.88 -3.73 19.77
CA THR A 391 -5.28 -3.83 18.44
C THR A 391 -6.31 -3.47 17.37
N LYS A 392 -5.91 -2.73 16.35
CA LYS A 392 -6.71 -2.53 15.13
C LYS A 392 -6.52 -3.72 14.20
N ASP A 393 -7.01 -4.90 14.63
CA ASP A 393 -6.69 -6.20 14.02
C ASP A 393 -6.97 -6.26 12.51
N GLU A 394 -8.07 -5.67 12.05
CA GLU A 394 -8.39 -5.59 10.63
C GLU A 394 -7.28 -4.88 9.82
N LYS A 395 -6.80 -3.73 10.31
CA LYS A 395 -5.70 -2.99 9.67
C LYS A 395 -4.40 -3.78 9.75
N LEU A 396 -4.16 -4.45 10.89
CA LEU A 396 -2.96 -5.25 11.10
C LEU A 396 -2.91 -6.43 10.11
N VAL A 397 -4.04 -7.13 9.91
CA VAL A 397 -4.17 -8.22 8.91
C VAL A 397 -3.80 -7.72 7.51
N VAL A 398 -4.47 -6.67 7.03
CA VAL A 398 -4.24 -6.14 5.68
C VAL A 398 -2.78 -5.75 5.49
N ARG A 399 -2.19 -5.05 6.46
CA ARG A 399 -0.81 -4.54 6.35
C ARG A 399 0.24 -5.65 6.42
N VAL A 400 0.08 -6.62 7.31
CA VAL A 400 1.01 -7.77 7.39
C VAL A 400 0.91 -8.64 6.14
N VAL A 401 -0.29 -8.95 5.65
CA VAL A 401 -0.45 -9.74 4.42
C VAL A 401 0.14 -9.01 3.21
N ARG A 402 -0.04 -7.69 3.09
CA ARG A 402 0.58 -6.92 2.00
C ARG A 402 2.11 -6.95 2.04
N LEU A 403 2.71 -6.90 3.24
CA LEU A 403 4.17 -7.01 3.39
C LEU A 403 4.70 -8.41 3.08
N HIS A 404 3.95 -9.47 3.43
CA HIS A 404 4.33 -10.87 3.18
C HIS A 404 4.65 -11.14 1.69
N TRP A 405 3.95 -10.47 0.76
CA TRP A 405 4.17 -10.65 -0.68
C TRP A 405 5.50 -10.09 -1.20
N ASN A 406 6.15 -9.19 -0.45
CA ASN A 406 7.45 -8.63 -0.82
C ASN A 406 8.44 -8.80 0.33
N ARG A 407 9.10 -9.96 0.38
CA ARG A 407 10.06 -10.33 1.44
C ARG A 407 11.22 -9.34 1.59
N GLN A 408 11.73 -8.82 0.47
CA GLN A 408 12.81 -7.83 0.50
C GLN A 408 12.35 -6.51 1.15
N HIS A 409 11.12 -6.07 0.87
CA HIS A 409 10.54 -4.87 1.50
C HIS A 409 10.21 -5.13 2.97
N LEU A 410 9.61 -6.27 3.30
CA LEU A 410 9.35 -6.69 4.68
C LEU A 410 10.61 -6.62 5.55
N ASP A 411 11.76 -7.08 5.03
CA ASP A 411 13.02 -7.00 5.77
C ASP A 411 13.51 -5.56 5.98
N GLN A 412 13.22 -4.65 5.03
CA GLN A 412 13.47 -3.22 5.22
C GLN A 412 12.56 -2.63 6.29
N VAL A 413 11.27 -3.01 6.31
CA VAL A 413 10.30 -2.59 7.33
C VAL A 413 10.72 -3.05 8.72
N LYS A 414 11.16 -4.31 8.89
CA LYS A 414 11.68 -4.80 10.17
C LYS A 414 12.87 -3.96 10.66
N ARG A 415 13.81 -3.62 9.78
CA ARG A 415 14.97 -2.78 10.12
C ARG A 415 14.56 -1.34 10.48
N ALA A 416 13.66 -0.75 9.71
CA ALA A 416 13.13 0.59 9.99
C ALA A 416 12.39 0.62 11.33
N TYR A 417 11.54 -0.38 11.59
CA TYR A 417 10.83 -0.55 12.85
C TYR A 417 11.80 -0.66 14.03
N HIS A 418 12.83 -1.52 13.93
CA HIS A 418 13.85 -1.65 14.96
C HIS A 418 14.60 -0.34 15.21
N HIS A 419 14.98 0.36 14.15
CA HIS A 419 15.68 1.64 14.26
C HIS A 419 14.85 2.70 15.00
N ARG A 420 13.56 2.83 14.66
CA ARG A 420 12.67 3.87 15.20
C ARG A 420 12.12 3.54 16.58
N TYR A 421 11.61 2.33 16.77
CA TYR A 421 10.90 1.92 17.98
C TYR A 421 11.75 1.15 18.99
N LYS A 422 13.02 0.85 18.64
CA LYS A 422 13.97 0.10 19.48
C LYS A 422 13.45 -1.28 19.91
N GLY A 423 12.55 -1.86 19.11
CA GLY A 423 11.91 -3.15 19.35
C GLY A 423 12.01 -4.07 18.13
N ASP A 424 11.62 -5.32 18.30
CA ASP A 424 11.48 -6.27 17.20
C ASP A 424 10.02 -6.31 16.73
N LEU A 425 9.78 -6.16 15.42
CA LEU A 425 8.44 -6.09 14.87
C LEU A 425 7.67 -7.42 15.07
N VAL A 426 8.35 -8.56 14.93
CA VAL A 426 7.72 -9.88 15.10
C VAL A 426 7.30 -10.06 16.56
N ALA A 427 8.18 -9.72 17.50
CA ALA A 427 7.87 -9.72 18.92
C ALA A 427 6.73 -8.75 19.28
N ARG A 428 6.70 -7.56 18.64
CA ARG A 428 5.61 -6.58 18.83
C ARG A 428 4.26 -7.18 18.42
N VAL A 429 4.17 -7.73 17.20
CA VAL A 429 2.93 -8.35 16.69
C VAL A 429 2.53 -9.56 17.53
N ARG A 430 3.52 -10.34 17.99
CA ARG A 430 3.28 -11.46 18.92
C ARG A 430 2.63 -10.98 20.23
N GLY A 431 3.09 -9.87 20.79
CA GLY A 431 2.53 -9.32 22.03
C GLY A 431 1.09 -8.79 21.91
N GLU A 432 0.67 -8.40 20.72
CA GLU A 432 -0.62 -7.74 20.45
C GLU A 432 -1.71 -8.68 19.92
N THR A 433 -1.36 -9.94 19.67
CA THR A 433 -2.25 -10.94 19.08
C THR A 433 -2.20 -12.23 19.90
N SER A 434 -3.16 -13.15 19.73
CA SER A 434 -3.13 -14.46 20.43
C SER A 434 -3.64 -15.62 19.55
N GLY A 435 -3.41 -16.86 20.01
CA GLY A 435 -3.93 -18.08 19.36
C GLY A 435 -3.37 -18.33 17.95
N ASP A 436 -4.18 -18.95 17.09
CA ASP A 436 -3.82 -19.21 15.69
C ASP A 436 -3.68 -17.96 14.85
N TYR A 437 -4.44 -16.91 15.20
CA TYR A 437 -4.26 -15.59 14.62
C TYR A 437 -2.83 -15.09 14.84
N GLN A 438 -2.32 -15.10 16.09
CA GLN A 438 -0.93 -14.74 16.37
C GLN A 438 0.06 -15.60 15.59
N ARG A 439 -0.14 -16.94 15.59
CA ARG A 439 0.77 -17.86 14.88
C ARG A 439 0.88 -17.52 13.40
N LEU A 440 -0.24 -17.23 12.75
CA LEU A 440 -0.26 -16.85 11.34
C LEU A 440 0.41 -15.51 11.11
N MET A 441 0.07 -14.49 11.88
CA MET A 441 0.61 -13.14 11.72
C MET A 441 2.13 -13.11 11.91
N VAL A 442 2.64 -13.88 12.89
CA VAL A 442 4.08 -14.08 13.09
C VAL A 442 4.70 -14.81 11.91
N ALA A 443 4.09 -15.91 11.43
CA ALA A 443 4.62 -16.68 10.30
C ALA A 443 4.66 -15.88 8.98
N LEU A 444 3.76 -14.92 8.77
CA LEU A 444 3.79 -14.02 7.62
C LEU A 444 4.91 -12.98 7.71
N LEU A 445 5.36 -12.67 8.92
CA LEU A 445 6.47 -11.76 9.17
C LEU A 445 7.80 -12.49 9.23
N GLU A 446 7.86 -13.80 9.37
CA GLU A 446 9.10 -14.60 9.32
C GLU A 446 9.43 -14.99 7.88
#